data_AF-X0STD0-F1
#
_entry.id   AF-X0STD0-F1
#
_cell.length_a   1.000
_cell.length_b   1.000
_cell.length_c   1.000
_cell.angle_alpha   90.00
_cell.angle_beta   90.00
_cell.angle_gamma   90.00
#
_symmetry.space_group_name_H-M   'P 1'
#
loop_
_entity.id
_entity.type
_entity.pdbx_description
1 polymer ?
#
loop_
_entity_poly.entity_id
_entity_poly.type
_entity_poly.pdbx_seq_one_letter_code
_entity_poly.pdbx_strand_id
1 'polypeptide(L)'
;MKLHKWSPWAISILLGTALLLHGACVCDGCEPGEAQLTTETIQPGDADGKDTYVYFDNPGNTHGSEPFVFAGAGIGNEICRSYLQFDLSAIPTTAVVTTAELGLYYLNSVGTGPTPIGAYSVTSSWDEDAMNWHSQPESVTTPEDINTVSDTVTLDWEYWYIDDLVQG
;
A
#
# COMPACT_ATOMS: atom_id res chain seq x y z
N MET A 1 0.89 19.87 17.73
CA MET A 1 2.33 19.54 17.70
C MET A 1 2.40 18.07 17.36
N LYS A 2 2.40 17.74 16.06
CA LYS A 2 2.48 16.36 15.57
C LYS A 2 3.85 15.82 15.98
N LEU A 3 3.88 14.96 16.99
CA LEU A 3 5.10 14.27 17.39
C LEU A 3 5.38 13.26 16.28
N HIS A 4 6.48 13.48 15.56
CA HIS A 4 7.12 12.59 14.57
C HIS A 4 6.41 11.22 14.44
N LYS A 5 5.42 11.11 13.55
CA LYS A 5 4.94 9.81 13.09
C LYS A 5 6.15 9.12 12.48
N TRP A 6 6.63 8.06 13.12
CA TRP A 6 7.51 7.11 12.46
C TRP A 6 6.62 6.37 11.48
N SER A 7 6.52 6.82 10.22
CA SER A 7 5.67 6.15 9.22
C SER A 7 6.08 4.68 9.11
N PRO A 8 5.25 3.72 9.56
CA PRO A 8 5.63 2.30 9.58
C PRO A 8 5.35 1.61 8.24
N TRP A 9 5.26 2.35 7.12
CA TRP A 9 4.74 1.81 5.87
C TRP A 9 5.44 2.37 4.62
N ALA A 10 5.56 1.50 3.63
CA ALA A 10 6.45 1.57 2.49
C ALA A 10 5.76 1.09 1.22
N ILE A 11 5.88 1.78 0.09
CA ILE A 11 5.63 1.17 -1.22
C ILE A 11 6.93 1.15 -2.02
N SER A 12 7.30 -0.02 -2.54
CA SER A 12 8.45 -0.20 -3.44
C SER A 12 7.94 -0.58 -4.81
N ILE A 13 8.27 0.21 -5.83
CA ILE A 13 7.79 0.04 -7.19
C ILE A 13 9.00 -0.15 -8.11
N LEU A 14 9.01 -1.25 -8.86
CA LEU A 14 9.97 -1.47 -9.94
C LEU A 14 9.35 -0.99 -11.25
N LEU A 15 10.06 -0.07 -11.91
CA LEU A 15 9.67 0.52 -13.17
C LEU A 15 10.56 0.00 -14.29
N GLY A 16 9.95 -0.31 -15.43
CA GLY A 16 10.61 -0.53 -16.71
C GLY A 16 10.37 0.64 -17.66
N THR A 17 11.38 0.95 -18.47
CA THR A 17 11.24 1.90 -19.58
C THR A 17 10.81 1.15 -20.84
N ALA A 18 9.71 1.56 -21.48
CA ALA A 18 9.25 0.97 -22.73
C ALA A 18 10.21 1.34 -23.88
N LEU A 19 11.01 0.36 -24.34
CA LEU A 19 11.87 0.52 -25.51
C LEU A 19 11.09 0.17 -26.78
N LEU A 20 10.75 1.18 -27.58
CA LEU A 20 10.18 1.00 -28.92
C LEU A 20 11.26 0.46 -29.86
N LEU A 21 11.31 -0.88 -30.02
CA LEU A 21 12.12 -1.56 -31.04
C LEU A 21 11.62 -1.19 -32.44
N HIS A 22 12.07 -0.05 -32.96
CA HIS A 22 12.05 0.16 -34.40
C HIS A 22 13.12 -0.76 -34.99
N GLY A 23 12.70 -1.71 -35.83
CA GLY A 23 13.56 -2.71 -36.45
C GLY A 23 14.86 -2.10 -36.96
N ALA A 24 15.99 -2.56 -36.42
CA ALA A 24 17.30 -2.09 -36.81
C ALA A 24 17.64 -2.60 -38.22
N CYS A 25 17.81 -1.67 -39.15
CA CYS A 25 18.78 -1.86 -40.22
C CYS A 25 20.16 -1.94 -39.57
N VAL A 26 20.90 -3.02 -39.84
CA VAL A 26 22.22 -3.29 -39.27
C VAL A 26 23.22 -2.24 -39.78
N CYS A 27 23.57 -1.27 -38.92
CA CYS A 27 24.83 -0.55 -39.02
C CYS A 27 25.70 -0.95 -37.84
N ASP A 28 26.93 -1.39 -38.11
CA ASP A 28 27.94 -1.72 -37.10
C ASP A 28 28.14 -0.49 -36.19
N GLY A 29 27.68 -0.60 -34.94
CA GLY A 29 27.83 0.44 -33.91
C GLY A 29 26.58 0.77 -33.09
N CYS A 30 25.41 0.17 -33.38
CA CYS A 30 24.22 0.33 -32.53
C CYS A 30 24.23 -0.75 -31.43
N GLU A 31 24.76 -0.43 -30.24
CA GLU A 31 24.49 -1.26 -29.06
C GLU A 31 22.97 -1.24 -28.81
N PRO A 32 22.29 -2.39 -28.72
CA PRO A 32 20.91 -2.42 -28.27
C PRO A 32 20.88 -1.85 -26.84
N GLY A 33 20.22 -0.71 -26.67
CA GLY A 33 20.02 -0.13 -25.34
C GLY A 33 19.28 -1.14 -24.46
N GLU A 34 19.93 -1.65 -23.42
CA GLU A 34 19.27 -2.55 -22.48
C GLU A 34 18.12 -1.82 -21.80
N ALA A 35 16.99 -2.49 -21.62
CA ALA A 35 15.88 -1.95 -20.84
C ALA A 35 16.37 -1.77 -19.39
N GLN A 36 16.43 -0.52 -18.93
CA GLN A 36 16.84 -0.22 -17.57
C GLN A 36 15.64 -0.36 -16.64
N LEU A 37 15.77 -1.22 -15.63
CA LEU A 37 14.85 -1.32 -14.51
C LEU A 37 15.33 -0.40 -13.38
N THR A 38 14.41 0.36 -12.81
CA THR A 38 14.69 1.26 -11.68
C THR A 38 13.68 0.99 -10.57
N THR A 39 14.14 0.91 -9.33
CA THR A 39 13.26 0.79 -8.16
C THR A 39 13.08 2.15 -7.52
N GLU A 40 11.83 2.55 -7.34
CA GLU A 40 11.43 3.73 -6.60
C GLU A 40 10.76 3.30 -5.28
N THR A 41 11.20 3.89 -4.18
CA THR A 41 10.63 3.64 -2.86
C THR A 41 9.91 4.89 -2.36
N ILE A 42 8.60 4.76 -2.12
CA ILE A 42 7.72 5.81 -1.64
C ILE A 42 7.40 5.52 -0.17
N GLN A 43 7.85 6.41 0.72
CA GLN A 43 7.55 6.40 2.16
C GLN A 43 6.84 7.71 2.50
N PRO A 44 5.51 7.76 2.49
CA PRO A 44 4.84 9.02 2.76
C PRO A 44 5.05 9.48 4.20
N GLY A 45 5.43 10.75 4.35
CA GLY A 45 5.38 11.44 5.64
C GLY A 45 4.00 12.04 5.90
N ASP A 46 3.86 12.74 7.04
CA ASP A 46 2.63 13.43 7.48
C ASP A 46 1.95 14.36 6.45
N ALA A 47 2.66 14.76 5.38
CA ALA A 47 2.18 15.69 4.37
C ALA A 47 1.86 15.03 3.02
N ASP A 48 2.41 13.84 2.76
CA ASP A 48 2.48 13.25 1.40
C ASP A 48 1.70 11.93 1.30
N GLY A 49 1.07 11.51 2.40
CA GLY A 49 0.20 10.34 2.46
C GLY A 49 -0.87 10.50 3.51
N LYS A 50 -1.91 9.68 3.40
CA LYS A 50 -3.00 9.61 4.38
C LYS A 50 -3.09 8.20 4.92
N ASP A 51 -3.28 8.08 6.21
CA ASP A 51 -3.46 6.81 6.89
C ASP A 51 -4.55 6.92 7.95
N THR A 52 -5.43 5.94 8.00
CA THR A 52 -6.43 5.85 9.06
C THR A 52 -6.92 4.42 9.15
N TYR A 53 -7.65 4.10 10.20
CA TYR A 53 -8.36 2.84 10.32
C TYR A 53 -9.75 3.06 10.89
N VAL A 54 -10.61 2.09 10.65
CA VAL A 54 -11.96 2.04 11.18
C VAL A 54 -12.13 0.75 11.95
N TYR A 55 -12.83 0.84 13.06
CA TYR A 55 -12.96 -0.26 14.00
C TYR A 55 -14.43 -0.49 14.35
N PHE A 56 -14.90 -1.72 14.19
CA PHE A 56 -16.30 -2.09 14.39
C PHE A 56 -16.81 -1.80 15.80
N ASP A 57 -16.01 -2.07 16.85
CA ASP A 57 -16.46 -1.88 18.24
C ASP A 57 -16.50 -0.42 18.66
N ASN A 58 -15.89 0.46 17.86
CA ASN A 58 -15.90 1.90 18.09
C ASN A 58 -16.33 2.65 16.83
N PRO A 59 -17.57 2.44 16.35
CA PRO A 59 -17.91 2.73 14.97
C PRO A 59 -18.05 4.23 14.66
N GLY A 60 -18.16 5.07 15.68
CA GLY A 60 -18.26 6.53 15.54
C GLY A 60 -16.93 7.27 15.67
N ASN A 61 -15.84 6.59 16.04
CA ASN A 61 -14.55 7.24 16.23
C ASN A 61 -13.76 7.33 14.92
N THR A 62 -12.97 8.38 14.82
CA THR A 62 -12.00 8.60 13.73
C THR A 62 -10.59 8.37 14.28
N HIS A 63 -9.67 7.91 13.43
CA HIS A 63 -8.34 7.47 13.84
C HIS A 63 -7.19 8.01 12.98
N GLY A 64 -7.42 9.04 12.15
CA GLY A 64 -6.38 9.62 11.29
C GLY A 64 -5.17 10.22 12.03
N SER A 65 -5.35 10.57 13.30
CA SER A 65 -4.27 11.09 14.14
C SER A 65 -3.44 10.02 14.86
N GLU A 66 -3.82 8.74 14.76
CA GLU A 66 -3.08 7.65 15.41
C GLU A 66 -1.72 7.40 14.72
N PRO A 67 -0.69 6.98 15.46
CA PRO A 67 0.63 6.70 14.89
C PRO A 67 0.74 5.28 14.32
N PHE A 68 -0.34 4.51 14.33
CA PHE A 68 -0.42 3.13 13.84
C PHE A 68 -1.81 2.88 13.24
N VAL A 69 -1.90 1.84 12.42
CA VAL A 69 -3.16 1.33 11.87
C VAL A 69 -3.41 -0.10 12.35
N PHE A 70 -4.68 -0.46 12.49
CA PHE A 70 -5.10 -1.84 12.72
C PHE A 70 -5.76 -2.42 11.46
N ALA A 71 -5.45 -3.68 11.18
CA ALA A 71 -6.08 -4.46 10.13
C ALA A 71 -6.36 -5.88 10.62
N GLY A 72 -7.49 -6.45 10.22
CA GLY A 72 -7.84 -7.83 10.48
C GLY A 72 -9.16 -8.00 11.21
N ALA A 73 -9.41 -9.21 11.69
CA ALA A 73 -10.60 -9.56 12.44
C ALA A 73 -10.23 -10.37 13.69
N GLY A 74 -10.79 -9.96 14.83
CA GLY A 74 -10.66 -10.65 16.12
C GLY A 74 -11.76 -11.69 16.35
N ILE A 75 -11.97 -12.04 17.62
CA ILE A 75 -13.04 -12.96 18.01
C ILE A 75 -14.37 -12.21 18.01
N GLY A 76 -15.35 -12.67 17.23
CA GLY A 76 -16.65 -11.99 17.09
C GLY A 76 -16.68 -11.07 15.86
N ASN A 77 -17.40 -9.94 15.96
CA ASN A 77 -17.49 -8.93 14.88
C ASN A 77 -16.41 -7.84 15.00
N GLU A 78 -15.33 -8.10 15.74
CA GLU A 78 -14.21 -7.17 15.95
C GLU A 78 -13.40 -7.00 14.67
N ILE A 79 -13.88 -6.17 13.74
CA ILE A 79 -13.25 -5.97 12.44
C ILE A 79 -12.55 -4.61 12.44
N CYS A 80 -11.28 -4.62 12.03
CA CYS A 80 -10.47 -3.44 11.77
C CYS A 80 -10.09 -3.38 10.29
N ARG A 81 -10.27 -2.21 9.66
CA ARG A 81 -9.86 -1.97 8.28
C ARG A 81 -8.96 -0.74 8.24
N SER A 82 -7.75 -0.91 7.74
CA SER A 82 -6.84 0.20 7.46
C SER A 82 -7.07 0.75 6.06
N TYR A 83 -6.85 2.05 5.92
CA TYR A 83 -6.92 2.78 4.66
C TYR A 83 -5.64 3.59 4.52
N LEU A 84 -4.99 3.42 3.38
CA LEU A 84 -3.71 4.04 3.07
C LEU A 84 -3.84 4.70 1.70
N GLN A 85 -3.35 5.93 1.58
CA GLN A 85 -3.27 6.65 0.31
C GLN A 85 -1.86 7.23 0.17
N PHE A 86 -1.28 7.02 -1.01
CA PHE A 86 0.07 7.42 -1.36
C PHE A 86 0.01 8.46 -2.47
N ASP A 87 0.83 9.50 -2.38
CA ASP A 87 1.13 10.32 -3.55
C ASP A 87 2.13 9.60 -4.46
N LEU A 88 1.67 9.21 -5.65
CA LEU A 88 2.47 8.53 -6.67
C LEU A 88 3.03 9.50 -7.72
N SER A 89 2.91 10.83 -7.51
CA SER A 89 3.36 11.86 -8.45
C SER A 89 4.86 11.82 -8.78
N ALA A 90 5.67 11.16 -7.93
CA ALA A 90 7.09 10.91 -8.17
C ALA A 90 7.34 9.93 -9.32
N ILE A 91 6.36 9.07 -9.65
CA ILE A 91 6.48 8.09 -10.72
C ILE A 91 6.21 8.78 -12.05
N PRO A 92 7.15 8.74 -13.02
CA PRO A 92 6.91 9.32 -14.33
C PRO A 92 5.71 8.65 -15.02
N THR A 93 4.84 9.44 -15.66
CA THR A 93 3.66 8.91 -16.38
C THR A 93 4.01 8.05 -17.59
N THR A 94 5.28 8.03 -18.01
CA THR A 94 5.80 7.19 -19.10
C THR A 94 6.45 5.90 -18.59
N ALA A 95 6.53 5.71 -17.27
CA ALA A 95 7.11 4.52 -16.69
C ALA A 95 6.12 3.35 -16.79
N VAL A 96 6.63 2.16 -17.14
CA VAL A 96 5.86 0.93 -17.09
C VAL A 96 6.12 0.27 -15.75
N VAL A 97 5.12 0.18 -14.88
CA VAL A 97 5.27 -0.53 -13.61
C VAL A 97 5.39 -2.02 -13.89
N THR A 98 6.50 -2.63 -13.51
CA THR A 98 6.70 -4.08 -13.65
C THR A 98 6.28 -4.83 -12.39
N THR A 99 6.55 -4.25 -11.21
CA THR A 99 6.12 -4.78 -9.91
C THR A 99 5.89 -3.63 -8.93
N ALA A 100 4.99 -3.82 -7.97
CA ALA A 100 4.73 -2.92 -6.87
C ALA A 100 4.43 -3.74 -5.59
N GLU A 101 5.16 -3.44 -4.53
CA GLU A 101 5.03 -4.09 -3.23
C GLU A 101 4.66 -3.05 -2.18
N LEU A 102 3.59 -3.31 -1.43
CA LEU A 102 3.24 -2.59 -0.21
C LEU A 102 3.87 -3.31 0.98
N GLY A 103 4.75 -2.64 1.70
CA GLY A 103 5.30 -3.06 2.97
C GLY A 103 4.63 -2.34 4.15
N LEU A 104 4.22 -3.08 5.18
CA LEU A 104 3.80 -2.54 6.49
C LEU A 104 4.64 -3.17 7.60
N TYR A 105 5.10 -2.36 8.54
CA TYR A 105 5.90 -2.82 9.66
C TYR A 105 5.01 -3.39 10.78
N TYR A 106 5.24 -4.65 11.15
CA TYR A 106 4.39 -5.37 12.09
C TYR A 106 4.76 -5.08 13.55
N LEU A 107 4.02 -4.14 14.15
CA LEU A 107 4.29 -3.65 15.50
C LEU A 107 3.69 -4.53 16.63
N ASN A 108 2.48 -5.04 16.44
CA ASN A 108 1.74 -5.71 17.51
C ASN A 108 0.59 -6.58 16.99
N SER A 109 0.24 -7.62 17.74
CA SER A 109 -0.91 -8.51 17.52
C SER A 109 -1.82 -8.54 18.73
N VAL A 110 -3.13 -8.51 18.49
CA VAL A 110 -4.16 -8.76 19.52
C VAL A 110 -4.99 -10.02 19.23
N GLY A 111 -4.78 -10.65 18.07
CA GLY A 111 -5.52 -11.82 17.63
C GLY A 111 -4.96 -13.13 18.19
N THR A 112 -5.76 -14.19 18.15
CA THR A 112 -5.35 -15.55 18.48
C THR A 112 -5.32 -16.39 17.20
N GLY A 113 -4.14 -16.51 16.60
CA GLY A 113 -3.91 -17.28 15.38
C GLY A 113 -3.57 -16.43 14.13
N PRO A 114 -2.94 -17.05 13.12
CA PRO A 114 -2.63 -16.39 11.86
C PRO A 114 -3.88 -15.83 11.18
N THR A 115 -3.78 -14.60 10.69
CA THR A 115 -4.92 -13.86 10.12
C THR A 115 -4.63 -13.47 8.67
N PRO A 116 -5.48 -13.86 7.71
CA PRO A 116 -5.34 -13.38 6.33
C PRO A 116 -5.74 -11.91 6.25
N ILE A 117 -4.81 -11.08 5.78
CA ILE A 117 -5.00 -9.66 5.53
C ILE A 117 -4.91 -9.44 4.03
N GLY A 118 -5.96 -8.90 3.43
CA GLY A 118 -6.00 -8.60 2.00
C GLY A 118 -5.74 -7.13 1.70
N ALA A 119 -5.07 -6.85 0.59
CA ALA A 119 -4.97 -5.52 0.01
C ALA A 119 -6.09 -5.33 -1.02
N TYR A 120 -6.84 -4.23 -0.92
CA TYR A 120 -8.00 -3.95 -1.77
C TYR A 120 -7.94 -2.53 -2.32
N SER A 121 -8.32 -2.35 -3.59
CA SER A 121 -8.51 -1.03 -4.19
C SER A 121 -9.71 -0.29 -3.58
N VAL A 122 -9.50 0.94 -3.14
CA VAL A 122 -10.58 1.83 -2.67
C VAL A 122 -11.06 2.68 -3.85
N THR A 123 -12.34 2.59 -4.19
CA THR A 123 -12.90 3.20 -5.42
C THR A 123 -13.49 4.59 -5.20
N SER A 124 -13.65 5.00 -3.94
CA SER A 124 -14.22 6.29 -3.55
C SER A 124 -13.20 7.14 -2.78
N SER A 125 -13.23 8.46 -2.98
CA SER A 125 -12.43 9.40 -2.19
C SER A 125 -12.83 9.38 -0.73
N TRP A 126 -11.87 9.58 0.16
CA TRP A 126 -12.08 9.64 1.61
C TRP A 126 -11.25 10.72 2.28
N ASP A 127 -11.67 11.10 3.48
CA ASP A 127 -11.04 12.10 4.34
C ASP A 127 -10.53 11.42 5.62
N GLU A 128 -9.22 11.50 5.84
CA GLU A 128 -8.48 10.85 6.93
C GLU A 128 -9.05 11.20 8.31
N ASP A 129 -9.47 12.45 8.49
CA ASP A 129 -9.90 13.00 9.79
C ASP A 129 -11.40 12.81 10.05
N ALA A 130 -12.18 12.47 9.03
CA ALA A 130 -13.65 12.37 9.11
C ALA A 130 -14.19 10.94 8.95
N MET A 131 -13.34 9.99 8.56
CA MET A 131 -13.75 8.61 8.29
C MET A 131 -13.90 7.80 9.59
N ASN A 132 -15.01 7.09 9.70
CA ASN A 132 -15.33 6.15 10.78
C ASN A 132 -16.00 4.89 10.19
N TRP A 133 -16.42 3.95 11.02
CA TRP A 133 -17.01 2.70 10.56
C TRP A 133 -18.28 2.88 9.72
N HIS A 134 -19.06 3.93 9.96
CA HIS A 134 -20.29 4.21 9.21
C HIS A 134 -20.05 4.95 7.88
N SER A 135 -18.93 5.68 7.77
CA SER A 135 -18.58 6.50 6.60
C SER A 135 -17.44 5.92 5.77
N GLN A 136 -17.24 4.61 5.83
CA GLN A 136 -16.22 3.90 5.06
C GLN A 136 -16.43 4.07 3.55
N PRO A 137 -15.39 4.39 2.78
CA PRO A 137 -15.48 4.40 1.32
C PRO A 137 -15.67 2.98 0.79
N GLU A 138 -16.29 2.88 -0.38
CA GLU A 138 -16.42 1.61 -1.08
C GLU A 138 -15.03 1.13 -1.57
N SER A 139 -14.83 -0.17 -1.50
CA SER A 139 -13.68 -0.87 -2.05
C SER A 139 -14.15 -1.96 -3.02
N VAL A 140 -13.25 -2.41 -3.88
CA VAL A 140 -13.47 -3.67 -4.60
C VAL A 140 -13.58 -4.84 -3.61
N THR A 141 -14.32 -5.88 -4.00
CA THR A 141 -14.55 -7.06 -3.15
C THR A 141 -13.50 -8.15 -3.32
N THR A 142 -12.72 -8.08 -4.41
CA THR A 142 -11.64 -9.00 -4.70
C THR A 142 -10.34 -8.38 -4.21
N PRO A 143 -9.57 -9.05 -3.34
CA PRO A 143 -8.24 -8.56 -2.98
C PRO A 143 -7.29 -8.74 -4.15
N GLU A 144 -6.34 -7.83 -4.25
CA GLU A 144 -5.21 -7.92 -5.20
C GLU A 144 -4.23 -8.99 -4.71
N ASP A 145 -3.94 -8.96 -3.41
CA ASP A 145 -3.13 -9.97 -2.75
C ASP A 145 -3.59 -10.19 -1.31
N ILE A 146 -3.27 -11.36 -0.76
CA ILE A 146 -3.56 -11.76 0.61
C ILE A 146 -2.29 -12.30 1.25
N ASN A 147 -1.80 -11.59 2.27
CA ASN A 147 -0.75 -12.08 3.15
C ASN A 147 -1.37 -12.64 4.45
N THR A 148 -0.92 -13.82 4.88
CA THR A 148 -1.35 -14.40 6.16
C THR A 148 -0.36 -14.01 7.25
N VAL A 149 -0.71 -13.00 8.02
CA VAL A 149 0.13 -12.45 9.09
C VAL A 149 0.01 -13.34 10.34
N SER A 150 1.17 -13.71 10.90
CA SER A 150 1.24 -14.54 12.11
C SER A 150 0.70 -13.81 13.34
N ASP A 151 0.14 -14.53 14.31
CA ASP A 151 -0.18 -13.94 15.62
C ASP A 151 1.05 -13.70 16.50
N THR A 152 2.19 -14.28 16.11
CA THR A 152 3.49 -14.00 16.74
C THR A 152 4.09 -12.75 16.12
N VAL A 153 4.21 -11.69 16.92
CA VAL A 153 4.81 -10.41 16.51
C VAL A 153 6.27 -10.63 16.13
N THR A 154 6.60 -10.30 14.89
CA THR A 154 7.96 -10.43 14.33
C THR A 154 8.79 -9.17 14.48
N LEU A 155 8.17 -7.99 14.63
CA LEU A 155 8.84 -6.69 14.54
C LEU A 155 9.62 -6.57 13.21
N ASP A 156 9.02 -7.05 12.13
CA ASP A 156 9.55 -7.01 10.78
C ASP A 156 8.47 -6.54 9.79
N TRP A 157 8.87 -6.35 8.54
CA TRP A 157 8.00 -5.93 7.46
C TRP A 157 7.18 -7.11 6.91
N GLU A 158 5.89 -6.86 6.73
CA GLU A 158 4.95 -7.71 6.00
C GLU A 158 4.67 -7.08 4.64
N TYR A 159 4.50 -7.90 3.61
CA TYR A 159 4.39 -7.43 2.23
C TYR A 159 3.13 -7.92 1.52
N TRP A 160 2.63 -7.10 0.59
CA TRP A 160 1.55 -7.41 -0.34
C TRP A 160 1.95 -6.98 -1.74
N TYR A 161 1.71 -7.84 -2.73
CA TYR A 161 1.87 -7.50 -4.14
C TYR A 161 0.65 -6.70 -4.62
N ILE A 162 0.88 -5.51 -5.16
CA ILE A 162 -0.18 -4.57 -5.57
C ILE A 162 0.04 -4.06 -7.00
N ASP A 163 0.66 -4.91 -7.84
CA ASP A 163 1.05 -4.58 -9.21
C ASP A 163 -0.08 -3.92 -10.01
N ASP A 164 -1.30 -4.44 -9.89
CA ASP A 164 -2.47 -3.98 -10.63
C ASP A 164 -3.06 -2.67 -10.08
N LEU A 165 -2.74 -2.28 -8.84
CA LEU A 165 -3.21 -1.00 -8.25
C LEU A 165 -2.38 0.20 -8.66
N VAL A 166 -1.15 -0.03 -9.10
CA VAL A 166 -0.17 1.02 -9.40
C VAL A 166 -0.04 1.24 -10.91
N GLN A 167 -0.62 0.36 -11.72
CA GLN A 167 -0.71 0.53 -13.17
C GLN A 167 -1.83 1.52 -13.52
N GLY A 168 -1.45 2.67 -14.08
CA GLY A 168 -2.37 3.67 -14.67
C GLY A 168 -2.56 3.47 -16.16
#